data_AF-A0A077NBX7-F1
#
_entry.id   AF-A0A077NBX7-F1
#
_cell.length_a   1.000
_cell.length_b   1.000
_cell.length_c   1.000
_cell.angle_alpha   90.00
_cell.angle_beta   90.00
_cell.angle_gamma   90.00
#
_symmetry.space_group_name_H-M   'P 1'
#
loop_
_entity.id
_entity.type
_entity.pdbx_description
1 polymer ?
#
loop_
_entity_poly.entity_id
_entity_poly.type
_entity_poly.pdbx_seq_one_letter_code
_entity_poly.pdbx_strand_id
1 'polypeptide(L)' 'MSQTFGQKAVGLSFNPSNDDAVSQCKQIFADAIDQLDDLRSSTESAEVRRLTSIAITEAQAAQMWSVKAITWKD' A
#
# COMPACT_ATOMS: atom_id res chain seq x y z
N MET A 1 -18.74 5.75 0.62
CA MET A 1 -17.97 4.70 1.33
C MET A 1 -16.58 5.25 1.58
N SER A 2 -16.02 5.10 2.78
CA SER A 2 -14.64 5.53 3.07
C SER A 2 -13.66 4.48 2.57
N GLN A 3 -12.56 4.91 1.96
CA GLN A 3 -11.41 4.04 1.68
C GLN A 3 -10.83 3.45 2.98
N THR A 4 -10.27 2.24 2.88
CA THR A 4 -9.46 1.62 3.95
C THR A 4 -8.16 2.39 4.19
N PHE A 5 -7.39 2.01 5.21
CA PHE A 5 -6.10 2.65 5.48
C PHE A 5 -5.13 2.40 4.32
N GLY A 6 -4.98 1.15 3.90
CA GLY A 6 -4.15 0.73 2.78
C GLY A 6 -4.53 1.42 1.47
N GLN A 7 -5.82 1.51 1.15
CA GLN A 7 -6.29 2.20 -0.05
C GLN A 7 -5.95 3.70 -0.05
N LYS A 8 -6.01 4.36 1.12
CA LYS A 8 -5.53 5.74 1.28
C LYS A 8 -4.01 5.82 1.16
N ALA A 9 -3.30 4.89 1.78
CA ALA A 9 -1.85 4.83 1.84
C ALA A 9 -1.18 4.73 0.46
N VAL A 10 -1.81 4.05 -0.50
CA VAL A 10 -1.33 3.90 -1.89
C VAL A 10 -1.97 4.90 -2.87
N GLY A 11 -2.88 5.75 -2.39
CA GLY A 11 -3.67 6.65 -3.22
C GLY A 11 -4.42 5.90 -4.33
N LEU A 12 -5.23 4.90 -3.96
CA LEU A 12 -5.90 4.00 -4.93
C LEU A 12 -6.74 4.75 -5.97
N SER A 13 -7.40 5.83 -5.59
CA SER A 13 -8.22 6.66 -6.47
C SER A 13 -7.41 7.59 -7.41
N PHE A 14 -6.11 7.73 -7.19
CA PHE A 14 -5.24 8.54 -8.04
C PHE A 14 -4.65 7.69 -9.17
N ASN A 15 -5.39 7.53 -10.26
CA ASN A 15 -4.94 6.85 -11.48
C ASN A 15 -5.30 7.68 -12.73
N PRO A 16 -4.59 8.79 -12.99
CA PRO A 16 -4.91 9.69 -14.11
C PRO A 16 -4.71 9.05 -15.49
N SER A 17 -3.89 8.00 -15.61
CA SER A 17 -3.73 7.25 -16.86
C SER A 17 -4.87 6.27 -17.13
N ASN A 18 -5.76 6.05 -16.15
CA ASN A 18 -6.81 5.02 -16.17
C ASN A 18 -6.28 3.64 -16.60
N ASP A 19 -5.05 3.32 -16.16
CA ASP A 19 -4.37 2.07 -16.48
C ASP A 19 -4.74 1.02 -15.44
N ASP A 20 -5.38 -0.06 -15.87
CA ASP A 20 -5.83 -1.14 -14.99
C ASP A 20 -4.66 -1.81 -14.25
N ALA A 21 -3.47 -1.88 -14.86
CA ALA A 21 -2.28 -2.45 -14.20
C ALA A 21 -1.84 -1.59 -13.01
N VAL A 22 -1.96 -0.26 -13.10
CA VAL A 22 -1.70 0.66 -11.98
C VAL A 22 -2.72 0.45 -10.87
N SER A 23 -4.01 0.34 -11.20
CA SER A 23 -5.08 0.09 -10.21
C SER A 23 -4.88 -1.24 -9.49
N GLN A 24 -4.58 -2.31 -10.23
CA GLN A 24 -4.33 -3.64 -9.67
C GLN A 24 -3.09 -3.65 -8.78
N CYS A 25 -1.98 -3.06 -9.25
CA CYS A 25 -0.77 -2.93 -8.45
C CYS A 25 -1.04 -2.21 -7.13
N LYS A 26 -1.76 -1.07 -7.17
CA LYS A 26 -2.13 -0.33 -5.95
C LYS A 26 -3.00 -1.16 -5.02
N GLN A 27 -3.99 -1.90 -5.55
CA GLN A 27 -4.86 -2.72 -4.72
C GLN A 27 -4.09 -3.83 -3.99
N ILE A 28 -3.14 -4.50 -4.65
CA ILE A 28 -2.29 -5.54 -4.02
C ILE A 28 -1.54 -4.98 -2.81
N PHE A 29 -0.92 -3.82 -2.95
CA PHE A 29 -0.20 -3.18 -1.85
C PHE A 29 -1.15 -2.63 -0.78
N ALA A 30 -2.33 -2.12 -1.16
CA ALA A 30 -3.36 -1.70 -0.21
C ALA A 30 -3.80 -2.86 0.70
N ASP A 31 -4.08 -4.03 0.12
CA ASP A 31 -4.52 -5.22 0.87
C ASP A 31 -3.43 -5.69 1.85
N ALA A 32 -2.17 -5.70 1.41
CA ALA A 32 -1.05 -6.04 2.27
C ALA A 32 -0.87 -5.03 3.42
N ILE A 33 -1.03 -3.73 3.13
CA ILE A 33 -0.94 -2.68 4.15
C ILE A 33 -2.09 -2.79 5.15
N ASP A 34 -3.32 -3.03 4.70
CA ASP A 34 -4.48 -3.22 5.58
C ASP A 34 -4.25 -4.41 6.54
N GLN A 35 -3.76 -5.54 6.03
CA GLN A 35 -3.42 -6.69 6.86
C GLN A 35 -2.36 -6.35 7.93
N LEU A 36 -1.33 -5.58 7.57
CA LEU A 36 -0.28 -5.18 8.50
C LEU A 36 -0.78 -4.15 9.52
N ASP A 37 -1.68 -3.26 9.11
CA ASP A 37 -2.28 -2.25 9.98
C ASP A 37 -3.21 -2.88 11.02
N ASP A 38 -4.00 -3.88 10.62
CA ASP A 38 -4.83 -4.68 11.51
C ASP A 38 -3.97 -5.42 12.55
N LEU A 39 -2.86 -6.04 12.12
CA LEU A 39 -1.92 -6.71 13.04
C LEU A 39 -1.24 -5.71 14.00
N ARG A 40 -0.84 -4.55 13.48
CA ARG A 40 -0.23 -3.46 14.26
C ARG A 40 -1.18 -2.94 15.34
N SER A 41 -2.47 -2.87 15.03
CA SER A 41 -3.50 -2.33 15.92
C SER A 41 -4.01 -3.34 16.95
N SER A 42 -3.88 -4.65 16.68
CA SER A 42 -4.40 -5.72 17.54
C SER A 42 -3.35 -6.36 18.46
N THR A 43 -2.06 -6.11 18.24
CA THR A 43 -0.97 -6.73 19.02
C THR A 43 -0.58 -5.92 20.26
N GLU A 44 -0.31 -6.59 21.37
CA GLU A 44 0.27 -5.99 22.57
C GLU A 44 1.80 -5.85 22.50
N SER A 45 2.45 -6.61 21.60
CA SER A 45 3.92 -6.61 21.46
C SER A 45 4.42 -5.33 20.80
N ALA A 46 5.25 -4.57 21.51
CA ALA A 46 5.89 -3.36 20.99
C ALA A 46 6.75 -3.66 19.75
N GLU A 47 7.41 -4.82 19.70
CA GLU A 47 8.26 -5.19 18.59
C GLU A 47 7.44 -5.53 17.34
N VAL A 48 6.30 -6.22 17.49
CA VAL A 48 5.40 -6.48 16.36
C VAL A 48 4.84 -5.17 15.80
N ARG A 49 4.51 -4.19 16.65
CA ARG A 49 4.10 -2.84 16.19
C ARG A 49 5.21 -2.13 15.41
N ARG A 50 6.46 -2.25 15.85
CA ARG A 50 7.63 -1.66 15.15
C ARG A 50 7.84 -2.32 13.79
N LEU A 51 7.82 -3.66 13.73
CA LEU A 51 8.02 -4.43 12.51
C LEU A 51 6.94 -4.17 11.47
N THR A 52 5.67 -4.16 11.89
CA THR A 52 4.53 -3.83 10.99
C THR A 52 4.62 -2.40 10.45
N SER A 53 5.01 -1.43 11.28
CA SER A 53 5.20 -0.03 10.84
C SER A 53 6.28 0.11 9.77
N ILE A 54 7.40 -0.61 9.93
CA ILE A 54 8.47 -0.65 8.92
C ILE A 54 7.96 -1.30 7.65
N ALA A 55 7.32 -2.48 7.76
CA ALA A 55 6.78 -3.19 6.60
C ALA A 55 5.77 -2.36 5.80
N ILE A 56 4.88 -1.61 6.47
CA ILE A 56 3.94 -0.69 5.81
C ILE A 56 4.70 0.40 5.04
N THR A 57 5.71 1.01 5.65
CA THR A 57 6.52 2.07 5.02
C THR A 57 7.22 1.55 3.76
N GLU A 58 7.86 0.39 3.86
CA GLU A 58 8.55 -0.25 2.74
C GLU A 58 7.57 -0.70 1.65
N ALA A 59 6.37 -1.16 2.02
CA ALA A 59 5.32 -1.52 1.06
C ALA A 59 4.83 -0.30 0.27
N GLN A 60 4.64 0.86 0.91
CA GLN A 60 4.31 2.10 0.21
C GLN A 60 5.43 2.52 -0.75
N ALA A 61 6.70 2.43 -0.32
CA ALA A 61 7.84 2.75 -1.18
C ALA A 61 7.89 1.81 -2.40
N ALA A 62 7.77 0.50 -2.18
CA ALA A 62 7.75 -0.50 -3.24
C ALA A 62 6.58 -0.28 -4.22
N GLN A 63 5.39 0.07 -3.72
CA GLN A 63 4.23 0.41 -4.55
C GLN A 63 4.51 1.59 -5.48
N MET A 64 5.14 2.65 -4.97
CA MET A 64 5.48 3.84 -5.77
C MET A 64 6.49 3.51 -6.87
N TRP A 65 7.52 2.72 -6.56
CA TRP A 65 8.48 2.25 -7.57
C TRP A 65 7.83 1.32 -8.60
N SER A 66 6.90 0.46 -8.17
CA SER A 66 6.16 -0.43 -9.07
C SER A 66 5.30 0.36 -10.07
N VAL A 67 4.58 1.39 -9.61
CA VAL A 67 3.80 2.26 -10.52
C VAL A 67 4.70 3.04 -11.46
N LYS A 68 5.86 3.53 -10.97
CA LYS A 68 6.85 4.17 -11.84
C LYS A 68 7.34 3.22 -12.94
N ALA A 69 7.59 1.95 -12.60
CA ALA A 69 8.00 0.94 -13.57
C ALA A 69 6.88 0.62 -14.58
N ILE A 70 5.65 0.43 -14.12
CA ILE A 70 4.47 0.17 -14.98
C ILE A 70 4.26 1.30 -15.99
N THR A 71 4.46 2.55 -15.56
CA THR A 71 4.22 3.74 -16.37
C THR A 71 5.46 4.23 -17.14
N TRP A 72 6.57 3.49 -17.07
CA TRP A 72 7.82 3.86 -17.72
C TRP A 72 7.68 3.85 -19.25
N LYS A 73 8.24 4.87 -19.90
CA LYS A 73 8.32 5.00 -21.36
C LYS A 73 9.72 5.48 -21.72
N ASP A 74 10.38 4.80 -22.65
CA ASP A 74 11.65 5.21 -23.25
C ASP A 74 11.46 6.29 -24.32
#